data_AF-A0A512H4A7-F1
#
_entry.id   AF-A0A512H4A7-F1
#
_cell.length_a   1.000
_cell.length_b   1.000
_cell.length_c   1.000
_cell.angle_alpha   90.00
_cell.angle_beta   90.00
_cell.angle_gamma   90.00
#
_symmetry.space_group_name_H-M   'P 1'
#
loop_
_entity.id
_entity.type
_entity.pdbx_description
1 polymer ?
#
loop_
_entity_poly.entity_id
_entity_poly.type
_entity_poly.pdbx_seq_one_letter_code
_entity_poly.pdbx_strand_id
1 'polypeptide(L)'
;MPIMPTSYHALNLFTLTMETRFGSTWQADMEPSAVAALAEEVARGFGGRRIAQPQDGSSSTVWCFPDDSIVRTSPHGLEMETPADALALHVRVAAS
;
A
#
# COMPACT_ATOMS: atom_id res chain seq x y z
N MET A 1 -1.48 -15.59 20.73
CA MET A 1 -0.52 -14.63 20.16
C MET A 1 -1.31 -13.63 19.35
N PRO A 2 -1.20 -12.31 19.57
CA PRO A 2 -1.82 -11.34 18.68
C PRO A 2 -1.26 -11.57 17.27
N ILE A 3 -2.14 -11.75 16.28
CA ILE A 3 -1.74 -11.84 14.88
C ILE A 3 -1.19 -10.47 14.52
N MET A 4 0.11 -10.40 14.25
CA MET A 4 0.75 -9.16 13.81
C MET A 4 0.29 -8.89 12.37
N PRO A 5 -0.32 -7.72 12.08
CA PRO A 5 -0.74 -7.39 10.73
C PRO A 5 0.49 -7.27 9.82
N THR A 6 0.40 -7.80 8.60
CA THR A 6 1.49 -7.82 7.60
C THR A 6 1.01 -7.27 6.25
N SER A 7 1.94 -6.95 5.36
CA SER A 7 1.67 -6.48 3.99
C SER A 7 0.74 -7.43 3.23
N TYR A 8 0.93 -8.73 3.39
CA TYR A 8 0.06 -9.77 2.82
C TYR A 8 -1.37 -9.68 3.33
N HIS A 9 -1.58 -9.43 4.63
CA HIS A 9 -2.93 -9.32 5.16
C HIS A 9 -3.67 -8.09 4.62
N ALA A 10 -2.97 -6.96 4.51
CA ALA A 10 -3.52 -5.75 3.92
C ALA A 10 -3.83 -5.94 2.42
N LEU A 11 -2.91 -6.52 1.65
CA LEU A 11 -3.12 -6.81 0.23
C LEU A 11 -4.33 -7.73 0.03
N ASN A 12 -4.41 -8.82 0.80
CA ASN A 12 -5.52 -9.76 0.70
C ASN A 12 -6.86 -9.07 1.01
N LEU A 13 -6.92 -8.26 2.06
CA LEU A 13 -8.17 -7.54 2.38
C LEU A 13 -8.53 -6.55 1.28
N PHE A 14 -7.56 -5.79 0.77
CA PHE A 14 -7.79 -4.85 -0.32
C PHE A 14 -8.35 -5.58 -1.55
N THR A 15 -7.66 -6.60 -2.05
CA THR A 15 -8.08 -7.37 -3.23
C THR A 15 -9.48 -7.97 -3.05
N LEU A 16 -9.72 -8.63 -1.91
CA LEU A 16 -11.05 -9.19 -1.62
C LEU A 16 -12.13 -8.11 -1.57
N THR A 17 -11.85 -6.96 -0.94
CA THR A 17 -12.79 -5.84 -0.89
C THR A 17 -13.11 -5.33 -2.29
N MET A 18 -12.09 -5.19 -3.14
CA MET A 18 -12.25 -4.68 -4.50
C MET A 18 -13.07 -5.63 -5.35
N GLU A 19 -12.69 -6.90 -5.39
CA GLU A 19 -13.37 -7.90 -6.21
C GLU A 19 -14.81 -8.16 -5.74
N THR A 20 -15.06 -8.16 -4.43
CA THR A 20 -16.41 -8.44 -3.89
C THR A 20 -17.38 -7.28 -4.05
N ARG A 21 -16.91 -6.03 -3.90
CA ARG A 21 -17.78 -4.84 -3.96
C ARG A 21 -17.92 -4.26 -5.35
N PHE A 22 -16.84 -4.29 -6.13
CA PHE A 22 -16.75 -3.59 -7.41
C PHE A 22 -16.57 -4.55 -8.60
N GLY A 23 -16.46 -5.86 -8.35
CA GLY A 23 -16.27 -6.87 -9.38
C GLY A 23 -14.83 -6.94 -9.89
N SER A 24 -14.53 -7.90 -10.76
CA SER A 24 -13.16 -8.12 -11.27
C SER A 24 -12.64 -7.03 -12.20
N THR A 25 -13.50 -6.17 -12.74
CA THR A 25 -13.16 -5.07 -13.65
C THR A 25 -12.95 -3.73 -12.94
N TRP A 26 -12.94 -3.73 -11.60
CA TRP A 26 -12.86 -2.52 -10.77
C TRP A 26 -11.75 -1.55 -11.18
N GLN A 27 -10.61 -2.05 -11.66
CA GLN A 27 -9.49 -1.21 -12.09
C GLN A 27 -9.83 -0.31 -13.28
N ALA A 28 -10.72 -0.74 -14.17
CA ALA A 28 -11.16 0.04 -15.33
C ALA A 28 -12.36 0.94 -15.00
N ASP A 29 -13.21 0.49 -14.06
CA ASP A 29 -14.50 1.11 -13.79
C ASP A 29 -14.43 2.15 -12.65
N MET A 30 -13.43 2.06 -11.78
CA MET A 30 -13.28 2.96 -10.64
C MET A 30 -12.36 4.14 -10.94
N GLU A 31 -12.71 5.28 -10.35
CA GLU A 31 -11.89 6.47 -10.43
C GLU A 31 -10.56 6.25 -9.67
N PRO A 32 -9.39 6.56 -10.26
CA PRO A 32 -8.11 6.16 -9.69
C PRO A 32 -7.83 6.78 -8.31
N SER A 33 -8.35 7.98 -8.02
CA SER A 33 -8.19 8.58 -6.70
C SER A 33 -8.99 7.84 -5.62
N ALA A 34 -10.18 7.31 -5.96
CA ALA A 34 -10.96 6.46 -5.05
C ALA A 34 -10.25 5.14 -4.73
N VAL A 35 -9.59 4.52 -5.73
CA VAL A 35 -8.76 3.33 -5.52
C VAL A 35 -7.62 3.64 -4.55
N ALA A 36 -6.88 4.72 -4.79
CA ALA A 36 -5.79 5.14 -3.93
C ALA A 36 -6.27 5.42 -2.49
N ALA A 37 -7.39 6.11 -2.34
CA ALA A 37 -7.96 6.43 -1.02
C ALA A 37 -8.30 5.15 -0.22
N LEU A 38 -8.89 4.15 -0.86
CA LEU A 38 -9.21 2.88 -0.21
C LEU A 38 -7.94 2.08 0.12
N ALA A 39 -6.95 2.06 -0.77
CA ALA A 39 -5.67 1.42 -0.51
C ALA A 39 -4.96 2.06 0.70
N GLU A 40 -5.00 3.40 0.82
CA GLU A 40 -4.47 4.12 1.98
C GLU A 40 -5.27 3.84 3.27
N GLU A 41 -6.59 3.70 3.19
CA GLU A 41 -7.43 3.33 4.33
C GLU A 41 -7.06 1.95 4.84
N VAL A 42 -6.89 0.97 3.95
CA VAL A 42 -6.45 -0.37 4.31
C VAL A 42 -5.07 -0.34 4.95
N ALA A 43 -4.09 0.33 4.34
CA ALA A 43 -2.75 0.44 4.92
C ALA A 43 -2.76 1.05 6.33
N ARG A 44 -3.58 2.09 6.56
CA ARG A 44 -3.75 2.71 7.88
C ARG A 44 -4.46 1.78 8.88
N GLY A 45 -5.49 1.07 8.44
CA GLY A 45 -6.24 0.12 9.28
C GLY A 45 -5.39 -1.04 9.80
N PHE A 46 -4.35 -1.41 9.06
CA PHE A 46 -3.36 -2.42 9.44
C PHE A 46 -2.22 -1.88 10.30
N GLY A 47 -2.28 -0.61 10.73
CA GLY A 47 -1.25 0.02 11.54
C GLY A 47 -0.05 0.53 10.75
N GLY A 48 -0.21 0.71 9.43
CA GLY A 48 0.86 1.22 8.58
C GLY A 48 1.24 2.66 8.90
N ARG A 49 2.55 2.90 8.99
CA ARG A 49 3.16 4.21 9.12
C ARG A 49 3.72 4.64 7.78
N ARG A 50 3.35 5.84 7.32
CA ARG A 50 3.92 6.43 6.09
C ARG A 50 5.42 6.67 6.26
N ILE A 51 6.22 6.19 5.31
CA ILE A 51 7.68 6.35 5.30
C ILE A 51 8.18 7.18 4.12
N ALA A 52 7.40 7.27 3.04
CA ALA A 52 7.68 8.19 1.95
C ALA A 52 6.36 8.76 1.40
N GLN A 53 6.37 10.06 1.11
CA GLN A 53 5.29 10.74 0.40
C GLN A 53 5.65 10.88 -1.09
N PRO A 54 4.63 11.03 -1.96
CA PRO A 54 4.77 11.54 -3.31
C PRO A 54 5.85 12.62 -3.42
N GLN A 55 6.98 12.33 -4.07
CA GLN A 55 7.90 13.35 -4.57
C GLN A 55 7.70 13.47 -6.09
N ASP A 56 7.62 14.72 -6.56
CA ASP A 56 7.54 15.16 -7.96
C ASP A 56 7.00 14.11 -8.95
N GLY A 57 5.67 14.10 -9.12
CA GLY A 57 4.98 13.34 -10.17
C GLY A 57 4.63 11.89 -9.81
N SER A 58 5.15 11.33 -8.72
CA SER A 58 4.72 10.01 -8.23
C SER A 58 3.49 10.13 -7.33
N SER A 59 2.32 9.64 -7.76
CA SER A 59 1.08 9.61 -6.95
C SER A 59 1.03 8.46 -5.93
N SER A 60 2.19 7.93 -5.54
CA SER A 60 2.28 6.77 -4.64
C SER A 60 2.77 7.13 -3.24
N THR A 61 2.16 6.49 -2.24
CA THR A 61 2.52 6.62 -0.83
C THR A 61 3.10 5.28 -0.35
N VAL A 62 4.24 5.31 0.34
CA VAL A 62 4.87 4.10 0.87
C VAL A 62 4.63 4.00 2.37
N TRP A 63 4.28 2.80 2.83
CA TRP A 63 3.89 2.48 4.20
C TRP A 63 4.74 1.34 4.74
N CYS A 64 5.13 1.45 6.01
CA CYS A 64 5.82 0.42 6.78
C CYS A 64 4.90 -0.09 7.89
N PHE A 65 4.75 -1.40 7.99
CA PHE A 65 3.87 -2.07 8.93
C PHE A 65 4.62 -2.52 10.20
N PRO A 66 3.91 -2.98 11.25
CA PRO A 66 4.54 -3.39 12.51
C PRO A 66 5.51 -4.58 12.40
N ASP A 67 5.40 -5.38 11.35
CA ASP A 67 6.31 -6.49 11.02
C ASP A 67 7.48 -6.07 10.10
N ASP A 68 7.69 -4.76 9.94
CA ASP A 68 8.63 -4.13 9.01
C ASP A 68 8.37 -4.40 7.53
N SER A 69 7.24 -5.06 7.18
CA SER A 69 6.83 -5.21 5.80
C SER A 69 6.40 -3.87 5.19
N ILE A 70 6.56 -3.73 3.88
CA ILE A 70 6.34 -2.47 3.16
C ILE A 70 5.29 -2.67 2.08
N VAL A 71 4.41 -1.68 1.96
CA VAL A 71 3.43 -1.58 0.87
C VAL A 71 3.47 -0.20 0.24
N ARG A 72 3.16 -0.15 -1.04
CA ARG A 72 2.95 1.07 -1.81
C ARG A 72 1.47 1.16 -2.16
N THR A 73 0.87 2.31 -1.89
CA THR A 73 -0.48 2.63 -2.34
C THR A 73 -0.39 3.61 -3.48
N SER A 74 -1.14 3.36 -4.57
CA SER A 74 -1.15 4.18 -5.77
C SER A 74 -2.56 4.21 -6.37
N PRO A 75 -2.80 5.00 -7.44
CA PRO A 75 -4.08 4.95 -8.15
C PRO A 75 -4.41 3.58 -8.78
N HIS A 76 -3.45 2.64 -8.81
CA HIS A 76 -3.66 1.26 -9.25
C HIS A 76 -3.99 0.29 -8.10
N GLY A 77 -3.93 0.75 -6.85
CA GLY A 77 -4.28 -0.03 -5.67
C GLY A 77 -3.13 -0.18 -4.70
N LEU A 78 -3.06 -1.35 -4.06
CA LEU A 78 -2.05 -1.68 -3.07
C LEU A 78 -1.07 -2.70 -3.66
N GLU A 79 0.21 -2.37 -3.65
CA GLU A 79 1.30 -3.20 -4.13
C GLU A 79 2.26 -3.52 -2.98
N MET A 80 2.73 -4.75 -2.90
CA MET A 80 3.81 -5.09 -1.98
C MET A 80 5.14 -4.70 -2.61
N GLU A 81 5.99 -4.01 -1.86
CA GLU A 81 7.35 -3.76 -2.33
C GLU A 81 8.21 -4.99 -2.14
N THR A 82 9.03 -5.31 -3.14
CA THR A 82 9.99 -6.39 -2.99
C THR A 82 11.13 -5.95 -2.06
N PRO A 83 11.88 -6.89 -1.45
CA PRO A 83 13.03 -6.55 -0.60
C PRO A 83 14.07 -5.66 -1.30
N ALA A 84 14.16 -5.72 -2.63
CA ALA A 84 15.05 -4.87 -3.42
C ALA A 84 14.62 -3.39 -3.42
N ASP A 85 13.31 -3.13 -3.49
CA ASP A 85 12.74 -1.78 -3.50
C ASP A 85 12.79 -1.16 -2.09
N ALA A 86 12.54 -1.98 -1.06
CA ALA A 86 12.71 -1.60 0.34
C ALA A 86 14.14 -1.15 0.66
N LEU A 87 15.16 -1.84 0.12
CA LEU A 87 16.57 -1.49 0.30
C LEU A 87 16.92 -0.16 -0.37
N ALA A 88 16.40 0.09 -1.57
CA ALA A 88 16.60 1.36 -2.28
C ALA A 88 15.95 2.54 -1.55
N LEU A 89 14.81 2.32 -0.89
CA LEU A 89 14.13 3.33 -0.08
C LEU A 89 14.87 3.59 1.25
N HIS A 90 15.39 2.55 1.91
CA HIS A 90 16.15 2.71 3.16
C HIS A 90 17.44 3.52 2.93
N VAL A 91 18.14 3.31 1.81
CA VAL A 91 19.32 4.10 1.43
C VAL A 91 18.97 5.57 1.19
N ARG A 92 17.79 5.87 0.63
CA ARG A 92 17.33 7.24 0.40
C ARG A 92 16.90 7.96 1.68
N VAL A 93 16.24 7.25 2.59
CA VAL A 93 15.82 7.82 3.89
C VAL A 93 17.00 8.01 4.83
N ALA A 94 18.00 7.12 4.82
CA ALA A 94 19.22 7.26 5.63
C ALA A 94 20.21 8.31 5.10
N ALA A 95 20.02 8.80 3.86
CA ALA A 95 20.83 9.85 3.25
C ALA A 95 20.23 11.26 3.38
N SER A 96 19.07 11.40 4.04
CA SER A 96 18.42 12.68 4.38
C SER A 96 18.55 12.97 5.87
#